data_AF-A0A653WMW7-F1
#
_entry.id   AF-A0A653WMW7-F1
#
_cell.length_a   1.000
_cell.length_b   1.000
_cell.length_c   1.000
_cell.angle_alpha   90.00
_cell.angle_beta   90.00
_cell.angle_gamma   90.00
#
_symmetry.space_group_name_H-M   'P 1'
#
loop_
_entity.id
_entity.type
_entity.pdbx_description
1 polymer ?
#
loop_
_entity_poly.entity_id
_entity_poly.type
_entity_poly.pdbx_seq_one_letter_code
_entity_poly.pdbx_strand_id
1 'polypeptide(L)'
;MGWLRRHVLHGGRYDERDRRDQLRRYVVRGDRLVAFLTGHGDPSAARVRARVDHARELLEHGWSRDDLLTVAAPVWAPWPSSKGRDAGAPAPEDADRADGLIADLNAVARELRAVAEV
;
A
#
# COMPACT_ATOMS: atom_id res chain seq x y z
N MET A 1 16.66 42.18 -21.77
CA MET A 1 15.67 41.17 -22.20
C MET A 1 16.14 39.82 -21.69
N GLY A 2 15.77 39.46 -20.46
CA GLY A 2 14.84 38.34 -20.19
C GLY A 2 15.52 37.02 -20.55
N TRP A 3 16.00 36.19 -19.64
CA TRP A 3 15.21 35.41 -18.68
C TRP A 3 15.99 35.11 -17.40
N LEU A 4 15.81 35.93 -16.36
CA LEU A 4 15.88 35.47 -14.98
C LEU A 4 14.58 34.75 -14.67
N ARG A 5 14.48 33.46 -15.01
CA ARG A 5 13.38 32.61 -14.50
C ARG A 5 13.81 31.97 -13.18
N ARG A 6 13.64 32.78 -12.13
CA ARG A 6 13.10 32.43 -10.80
C ARG A 6 12.59 30.97 -10.70
N HIS A 7 13.27 30.18 -9.86
CA HIS A 7 12.75 29.21 -8.86
C HIS A 7 13.97 28.47 -8.29
N VAL A 8 14.70 29.04 -7.32
CA VAL A 8 14.38 29.00 -5.88
C VAL A 8 14.12 27.56 -5.39
N LEU A 9 15.21 26.90 -5.01
CA LEU A 9 15.37 26.19 -3.74
C LEU A 9 14.15 25.39 -3.24
N HIS A 10 13.93 24.17 -3.75
CA HIS A 10 13.23 23.14 -2.97
C HIS A 10 14.15 21.91 -2.88
N GLY A 11 14.91 21.83 -1.79
CA GLY A 11 15.62 20.60 -1.44
C GLY A 11 14.65 19.41 -1.34
N GLY A 12 15.01 18.31 -1.99
CA GLY A 12 14.75 16.93 -1.58
C GLY A 12 13.29 16.47 -1.34
N ARG A 13 12.30 17.03 -2.03
CA ARG A 13 10.87 16.75 -1.79
C ARG A 13 10.27 15.88 -2.89
N TYR A 14 9.65 14.76 -2.50
CA TYR A 14 8.82 13.94 -3.36
C TYR A 14 7.75 14.78 -4.07
N ASP A 15 7.68 14.68 -5.39
CA ASP A 15 6.73 15.45 -6.22
C ASP A 15 5.34 14.77 -6.24
N GLU A 16 4.30 15.46 -6.71
CA GLU A 16 2.97 14.88 -6.97
C GLU A 16 3.07 13.60 -7.81
N ARG A 17 4.03 13.57 -8.75
CA ARG A 17 4.35 12.40 -9.57
C ARG A 17 4.78 11.19 -8.74
N ASP A 18 5.61 11.38 -7.72
CA ASP A 18 6.07 10.29 -6.86
C ASP A 18 4.92 9.74 -6.02
N ARG A 19 4.07 10.63 -5.47
CA ARG A 19 2.87 10.23 -4.72
C ARG A 19 1.93 9.42 -5.61
N ARG A 20 1.71 9.86 -6.86
CA ARG A 20 0.89 9.15 -7.84
C ARG A 20 1.46 7.79 -8.21
N ASP A 21 2.77 7.70 -8.43
CA ASP A 21 3.43 6.45 -8.78
C ASP A 21 3.42 5.45 -7.61
N GLN A 22 3.57 5.92 -6.37
CA GLN A 22 3.42 5.07 -5.19
C GLN A 22 1.99 4.56 -5.01
N LEU A 23 1.00 5.43 -5.22
CA LEU A 23 -0.41 5.05 -5.14
C LEU A 23 -0.78 4.02 -6.22
N ARG A 24 -0.25 4.16 -7.44
CA ARG A 24 -0.39 3.15 -8.52
C ARG A 24 0.24 1.81 -8.15
N ARG A 25 1.44 1.81 -7.58
CA ARG A 25 2.10 0.59 -7.11
C ARG A 25 1.29 -0.07 -6.01
N TYR A 26 0.73 0.71 -5.09
CA TYR A 26 -0.11 0.22 -4.02
C TYR A 26 -1.33 -0.52 -4.58
N VAL A 27 -2.05 0.08 -5.54
CA VAL A 27 -3.19 -0.55 -6.22
C VAL A 27 -2.79 -1.88 -6.86
N VAL A 28 -1.71 -1.92 -7.64
CA VAL A 28 -1.25 -3.15 -8.31
C VAL A 28 -0.90 -4.26 -7.32
N ARG A 29 -0.20 -3.94 -6.22
CA ARG A 29 0.16 -4.94 -5.20
C ARG A 29 -1.07 -5.38 -4.40
N GLY A 30 -1.96 -4.45 -4.10
CA GLY A 30 -3.22 -4.71 -3.43
C GLY A 30 -4.12 -5.63 -4.26
N ASP A 31 -4.24 -5.40 -5.57
CA ASP A 31 -4.99 -6.27 -6.48
C ASP A 31 -4.49 -7.71 -6.47
N ARG A 32 -3.16 -7.90 -6.43
CA ARG A 32 -2.56 -9.24 -6.33
C ARG A 32 -2.95 -9.93 -5.03
N LEU A 33 -2.91 -9.20 -3.91
CA LEU A 33 -3.34 -9.73 -2.62
C LEU A 33 -4.85 -10.02 -2.60
N VAL A 34 -5.68 -9.13 -3.13
CA VAL A 34 -7.13 -9.32 -3.25
C VAL A 34 -7.45 -10.55 -4.10
N ALA A 35 -6.82 -10.70 -5.26
CA ALA A 35 -7.02 -11.85 -6.13
C ALA A 35 -6.61 -13.15 -5.43
N PHE A 36 -5.48 -13.13 -4.71
CA PHE A 36 -5.01 -14.27 -3.93
C PHE A 36 -6.01 -14.67 -2.85
N LEU A 37 -6.41 -13.73 -1.98
CA LEU A 37 -7.34 -14.00 -0.89
C LEU A 37 -8.72 -14.43 -1.41
N THR A 38 -9.20 -13.80 -2.48
CA THR A 38 -10.47 -14.18 -3.13
C THR A 38 -10.41 -15.62 -3.66
N GLY A 39 -9.30 -16.02 -4.29
CA GLY A 39 -9.12 -17.37 -4.82
C GLY A 39 -9.14 -18.47 -3.76
N HIS A 40 -8.78 -18.14 -2.52
CA HIS A 40 -8.79 -19.05 -1.37
C HIS A 40 -10.00 -18.87 -0.45
N GLY A 41 -10.98 -18.03 -0.84
CA GLY A 41 -12.20 -17.80 -0.06
C GLY A 41 -11.97 -17.08 1.27
N ASP A 42 -10.87 -16.34 1.41
CA ASP A 42 -10.55 -15.66 2.66
C ASP A 42 -11.41 -14.39 2.85
N PRO A 43 -12.13 -14.23 3.97
CA PRO A 43 -13.02 -13.08 4.21
C PRO A 43 -12.29 -11.74 4.31
N SER A 44 -10.99 -11.74 4.62
CA SER A 44 -10.17 -10.52 4.66
C SER A 44 -9.99 -9.88 3.29
N ALA A 45 -10.23 -10.62 2.19
CA ALA A 45 -10.23 -10.09 0.82
C ALA A 45 -11.12 -8.84 0.67
N ALA A 46 -12.29 -8.82 1.31
CA ALA A 46 -13.23 -7.70 1.23
C ALA A 46 -12.64 -6.41 1.82
N ARG A 47 -11.93 -6.52 2.96
CA ARG A 47 -11.29 -5.37 3.61
C ARG A 47 -10.13 -4.82 2.79
N VAL A 48 -9.31 -5.71 2.23
CA VAL A 48 -8.20 -5.28 1.35
C VAL A 48 -8.76 -4.64 0.08
N ARG A 49 -9.81 -5.23 -0.52
CA ARG A 49 -10.48 -4.70 -1.71
C ARG A 49 -10.99 -3.29 -1.50
N ALA A 50 -11.75 -3.05 -0.44
CA ALA A 50 -12.28 -1.71 -0.13
C ALA A 50 -11.16 -0.66 -0.05
N ARG A 51 -9.99 -1.05 0.47
CA ARG A 51 -8.84 -0.16 0.58
C ARG A 51 -8.13 0.09 -0.74
N VAL A 52 -8.07 -0.92 -1.61
CA VAL A 52 -7.54 -0.79 -2.97
C VAL A 52 -8.46 0.07 -3.83
N ASP A 53 -9.77 -0.10 -3.70
CA ASP A 53 -10.76 0.72 -4.39
C ASP A 53 -10.67 2.17 -3.94
N HIS A 54 -10.53 2.42 -2.64
CA HIS A 54 -10.27 3.77 -2.14
C HIS A 54 -8.97 4.38 -2.72
N ALA A 55 -7.88 3.61 -2.81
CA ALA A 55 -6.65 4.07 -3.45
C ALA A 55 -6.82 4.39 -4.95
N ARG A 56 -7.73 3.70 -5.65
CA ARG A 56 -8.09 4.04 -7.04
C ARG A 56 -8.88 5.34 -7.12
N GLU A 57 -9.87 5.54 -6.25
CA GLU A 57 -10.64 6.79 -6.19
C GLU A 57 -9.71 7.99 -5.99
N LEU A 58 -8.70 7.86 -5.13
CA LEU A 58 -7.69 8.91 -4.92
C LEU A 58 -6.85 9.19 -6.17
N LEU A 59 -6.56 8.19 -7.02
CA LEU A 59 -5.85 8.40 -8.29
C LEU A 59 -6.68 9.20 -9.31
N GLU A 60 -8.01 9.14 -9.20
CA GLU A 60 -8.96 9.79 -10.11
C GLU A 60 -9.36 11.19 -9.62
N HIS A 61 -9.58 11.34 -8.32
CA HIS A 61 -10.13 12.55 -7.70
C HIS A 61 -9.08 13.41 -6.97
N GLY A 62 -7.85 12.91 -6.89
CA GLY A 62 -6.79 13.52 -6.09
C GLY A 62 -6.84 13.05 -4.63
N TRP A 63 -5.84 13.45 -3.86
CA TRP A 63 -5.65 13.01 -2.49
C TRP A 63 -5.28 14.18 -1.58
N SER A 64 -5.74 14.12 -0.34
CA SER A 64 -5.13 14.85 0.77
C SER A 64 -3.99 14.03 1.38
N ARG A 65 -3.22 14.66 2.26
CA ARG A 65 -2.21 13.98 3.07
C ARG A 65 -2.82 12.86 3.92
N ASP A 66 -3.97 13.13 4.55
CA ASP A 66 -4.61 12.17 5.45
C ASP A 66 -5.19 10.97 4.69
N ASP A 67 -5.63 11.16 3.44
CA ASP A 67 -6.04 10.07 2.57
C ASP A 67 -4.87 9.12 2.27
N LEU A 68 -3.71 9.68 1.93
CA LEU A 68 -2.51 8.88 1.69
C LEU A 68 -2.06 8.12 2.94
N LEU A 69 -2.11 8.76 4.11
CA LEU A 69 -1.80 8.11 5.39
C LEU A 69 -2.82 7.00 5.71
N THR A 70 -4.09 7.22 5.40
CA THR A 70 -5.16 6.24 5.57
C THR A 70 -4.95 5.03 4.67
N VAL A 71 -4.54 5.21 3.41
CA VAL A 71 -4.18 4.09 2.52
C VAL A 71 -2.91 3.39 3.01
N ALA A 72 -1.91 4.15 3.47
CA ALA A 72 -0.60 3.65 3.87
C ALA A 72 -0.55 2.90 5.21
N ALA A 73 -1.63 2.85 6.00
CA ALA A 73 -1.59 2.09 7.26
C ALA A 73 -1.34 0.58 6.98
N PRO A 74 -0.57 -0.13 7.83
CA PRO A 74 -0.20 -1.51 7.57
C PRO A 74 -1.42 -2.45 7.44
N VAL A 75 -1.28 -3.47 6.59
CA VAL A 75 -2.18 -4.62 6.50
C VAL A 75 -1.59 -5.75 7.33
N TRP A 76 -2.41 -6.39 8.15
CA TRP A 76 -2.01 -7.47 9.03
C TRP A 76 -2.68 -8.77 8.62
N ALA A 77 -1.95 -9.87 8.70
CA ALA A 77 -2.50 -11.21 8.55
C ALA A 77 -3.49 -11.51 9.69
N PRO A 78 -4.62 -12.18 9.41
CA PRO A 78 -5.53 -12.69 10.44
C PRO A 78 -5.04 -13.98 11.11
N TRP A 79 -3.97 -14.61 10.59
CA TRP A 79 -3.36 -15.82 11.13
C TRP A 79 -2.08 -15.53 11.93
N PRO A 80 -1.57 -16.50 12.71
CA PRO A 80 -0.32 -16.35 13.45
C PRO A 80 0.88 -16.08 12.53
N SER A 81 1.83 -15.27 13.02
CA SER A 81 3.11 -15.06 12.34
C SER A 81 3.84 -16.39 12.06
N SER A 82 4.76 -16.39 11.10
CA SER A 82 5.63 -17.56 10.80
C SER A 82 6.25 -18.17 12.07
N LYS A 83 6.80 -17.37 13.01
CA LYS A 83 7.31 -17.87 14.30
C LYS A 83 6.25 -18.57 15.15
N GLY A 84 5.01 -18.08 15.11
CA GLY A 84 3.87 -18.71 15.80
C GLY A 84 3.50 -20.05 15.17
N ARG A 85 3.59 -20.14 13.84
CA ARG A 85 3.35 -21.37 13.08
C ARG A 85 4.44 -22.41 13.32
N ASP A 86 5.70 -21.98 13.39
CA ASP A 86 6.84 -22.84 13.78
C ASP A 86 6.69 -23.40 15.21
N ALA A 87 5.97 -22.67 16.08
CA ALA A 87 5.60 -23.12 17.42
C ALA A 87 4.32 -23.99 17.46
N GLY A 88 3.77 -24.35 16.31
CA GLY A 88 2.60 -25.23 16.18
C GLY A 88 1.25 -24.52 16.16
N ALA A 89 1.20 -23.18 16.08
CA ALA A 89 -0.08 -22.48 15.96
C ALA A 89 -0.72 -22.75 14.59
N PRO A 90 -2.03 -23.05 14.54
CA PRO A 90 -2.70 -23.40 13.30
C PRO A 90 -2.80 -22.17 12.37
N ALA A 91 -2.64 -22.41 11.08
CA ALA A 91 -2.84 -21.41 10.04
C ALA A 91 -3.28 -22.09 8.73
N PRO A 92 -3.88 -21.32 7.80
CA PRO A 92 -4.14 -21.80 6.46
C PRO A 92 -2.86 -22.28 5.77
N GLU A 93 -2.98 -23.27 4.88
CA GLU A 93 -1.84 -23.81 4.10
C GLU A 93 -1.15 -22.73 3.26
N ASP A 94 -1.89 -21.71 2.86
CA ASP A 94 -1.43 -20.59 2.04
C ASP A 94 -0.85 -19.41 2.83
N ALA A 95 -0.74 -19.52 4.16
CA ALA A 95 -0.34 -18.43 5.04
C ALA A 95 1.04 -17.83 4.68
N ASP A 96 2.03 -18.66 4.33
CA ASP A 96 3.37 -18.18 3.91
C ASP A 96 3.31 -17.33 2.64
N ARG A 97 2.50 -17.76 1.69
CA ARG A 97 2.37 -17.06 0.40
C ARG A 97 1.61 -15.76 0.57
N ALA A 98 0.55 -15.76 1.39
CA ALA A 98 -0.18 -14.56 1.75
C ALA A 98 0.69 -13.59 2.56
N ASP A 99 1.52 -14.07 3.49
CA ASP A 99 2.48 -13.26 4.25
C ASP A 99 3.44 -12.52 3.31
N GLY A 100 3.93 -13.19 2.26
CA GLY A 100 4.75 -12.55 1.23
C GLY A 100 4.04 -11.41 0.50
N LEU A 101 2.77 -11.61 0.11
CA LEU A 101 1.96 -10.59 -0.56
C LEU A 101 1.61 -9.41 0.38
N ILE A 102 1.36 -9.70 1.66
CA ILE A 102 1.13 -8.68 2.69
C ILE A 102 2.40 -7.87 2.92
N ALA A 103 3.56 -8.52 2.99
CA ALA A 103 4.85 -7.85 3.13
C ALA A 103 5.14 -6.93 1.94
N ASP A 104 4.89 -7.40 0.71
CA ASP A 104 5.00 -6.60 -0.52
C ASP A 104 4.10 -5.36 -0.50
N LEU A 105 2.83 -5.53 -0.12
CA LEU A 105 1.89 -4.41 0.00
C LEU A 105 2.33 -3.42 1.07
N ASN A 106 2.78 -3.91 2.23
CA ASN A 106 3.25 -3.09 3.33
C ASN A 106 4.55 -2.35 3.02
N ALA A 107 5.43 -2.90 2.17
CA ALA A 107 6.62 -2.20 1.70
C ALA A 107 6.22 -0.94 0.91
N VAL A 108 5.28 -1.07 -0.03
CA VAL A 108 4.76 0.08 -0.79
C VAL A 108 3.97 1.03 0.10
N ALA A 109 3.21 0.51 1.07
CA ALA A 109 2.51 1.35 2.05
C ALA A 109 3.48 2.22 2.87
N ARG A 110 4.65 1.70 3.26
CA ARG A 110 5.70 2.48 3.93
C ARG A 110 6.28 3.56 3.02
N GLU A 111 6.54 3.25 1.76
CA GLU A 111 6.98 4.26 0.77
C GLU A 111 5.91 5.34 0.58
N LEU A 112 4.64 4.96 0.47
CA LEU A 112 3.51 5.88 0.35
C LEU A 112 3.39 6.80 1.58
N ARG A 113 3.60 6.25 2.78
CA ARG A 113 3.65 7.04 4.01
C ARG A 113 4.78 8.05 3.99
N ALA A 114 5.99 7.63 3.60
CA ALA A 114 7.15 8.50 3.55
C ALA A 114 6.91 9.70 2.61
N VAL A 115 6.27 9.49 1.46
CA VAL A 115 5.93 10.60 0.54
C VAL A 115 4.74 11.45 1.00
N ALA A 116 3.88 10.94 1.89
CA ALA A 116 2.77 11.68 2.48
C ALA A 116 3.18 12.56 3.67
N GLU A 117 4.22 12.18 4.39
CA GLU A 117 4.73 12.93 5.56
C GLU A 117 5.63 14.12 5.19
N VAL A 118 6.02 14.23 3.92
CA VAL A 118 6.85 15.30 3.32
C VAL A 118 5.98 16.39 2.68
#